data_AF-A0A2V8KLY1-F1
#
_entry.id   AF-A0A2V8KLY1-F1
#
_cell.length_a   1.000
_cell.length_b   1.000
_cell.length_c   1.000
_cell.angle_alpha   90.00
_cell.angle_beta   90.00
_cell.angle_gamma   90.00
#
_symmetry.space_group_name_H-M   'P 1'
#
loop_
_entity.id
_entity.type
_entity.pdbx_description
1 polymer ?
#
loop_
_entity_poly.entity_id
_entity_poly.type
_entity_poly.pdbx_seq_one_letter_code
_entity_poly.pdbx_strand_id
1 'polypeptide(L)'
;MEKPIPYPQVADKVHNYDERFIQRYQQILDAVTGSVLEERLTSAWLVDNDVIEVFKSLNATMKTLSSGIYYESLPETPVRLSLFRRLKSVLDEFMKPDPGAARNALKVTEAIEVLDFLALVAQANSSVRPKSRRYLDWLADRFGVLPPAVQSSGIILP
;
A
#
# COMPACT_ATOMS: atom_id res chain seq x y z
N MET A 1 -10.96 8.70 -26.07
CA MET A 1 -10.71 7.54 -25.19
C MET A 1 -9.27 7.11 -25.41
N GLU A 2 -8.32 7.70 -24.68
CA GLU A 2 -6.93 7.27 -24.76
C GLU A 2 -6.74 6.15 -23.75
N LYS A 3 -6.56 4.92 -24.26
CA LYS A 3 -6.16 3.77 -23.47
C LYS A 3 -4.71 4.03 -23.02
N PRO A 4 -4.39 4.02 -21.72
CA PRO A 4 -3.01 4.22 -21.30
C PRO A 4 -2.17 3.06 -21.86
N ILE A 5 -1.10 3.39 -22.57
CA ILE A 5 -0.10 2.42 -23.00
C ILE A 5 0.55 1.89 -21.72
N PRO A 6 0.51 0.57 -21.44
CA PRO A 6 1.26 0.02 -20.33
C PRO A 6 2.74 0.21 -20.65
N TYR A 7 3.48 0.91 -19.80
CA TYR A 7 4.94 0.90 -19.87
C TYR A 7 5.43 -0.56 -19.92
N PRO A 8 6.32 -0.95 -20.84
CA PRO A 8 6.76 -2.35 -20.98
C PRO A 8 7.23 -2.98 -19.66
N GLN A 9 7.90 -2.17 -18.83
CA GLN A 9 8.39 -2.55 -17.49
C GLN A 9 7.27 -2.91 -16.50
N VAL A 10 6.07 -2.35 -16.67
CA VAL A 10 4.89 -2.66 -15.85
C VAL A 10 4.25 -3.96 -16.35
N ALA A 11 4.18 -4.16 -17.67
CA ALA A 11 3.62 -5.38 -18.26
C ALA A 11 4.45 -6.63 -17.88
N ASP A 12 5.78 -6.53 -17.91
CA ASP A 12 6.68 -7.63 -17.54
C ASP A 12 6.57 -8.02 -16.05
N LYS A 13 6.29 -7.06 -15.16
CA LYS A 13 6.08 -7.34 -13.73
C LYS A 13 4.72 -7.99 -13.43
N VAL A 14 3.66 -7.64 -14.18
CA VAL A 14 2.32 -8.21 -13.98
C VAL A 14 2.32 -9.74 -14.14
N HIS A 15 3.16 -10.26 -15.04
CA HIS A 15 3.31 -11.70 -15.24
C HIS A 15 3.93 -12.47 -14.06
N ASN A 16 4.54 -11.77 -13.09
CA ASN A 16 5.22 -12.39 -11.95
C ASN A 16 4.35 -12.49 -10.68
N TYR A 17 3.13 -11.93 -10.68
CA TYR A 17 2.24 -11.91 -9.51
C TYR A 17 1.02 -12.80 -9.73
N ASP A 18 1.24 -14.10 -9.75
CA ASP A 18 0.20 -15.12 -9.90
C ASP A 18 -0.48 -15.49 -8.56
N GLU A 19 -1.39 -16.47 -8.60
CA GLU A 19 -2.06 -16.96 -7.39
C GLU A 19 -1.08 -17.53 -6.35
N ARG A 20 0.05 -18.11 -6.78
CA ARG A 20 1.07 -18.65 -5.87
C ARG A 20 1.78 -17.54 -5.13
N PHE A 21 2.06 -16.40 -5.79
CA PHE A 21 2.59 -15.21 -5.14
C PHE A 21 1.64 -14.73 -4.04
N ILE A 22 0.35 -14.61 -4.36
CA ILE A 22 -0.69 -14.18 -3.41
C ILE A 22 -0.75 -15.14 -2.22
N GLN A 23 -0.85 -16.46 -2.46
CA GLN A 23 -0.90 -17.47 -1.41
C GLN A 23 0.36 -17.44 -0.53
N ARG A 24 1.55 -17.29 -1.13
CA ARG A 24 2.83 -17.23 -0.40
C ARG A 24 2.89 -16.04 0.55
N TYR A 25 2.40 -14.87 0.12
CA TYR A 25 2.51 -13.63 0.88
C TYR A 25 1.19 -13.19 1.52
N GLN A 26 0.18 -14.06 1.57
CA GLN A 26 -1.18 -13.74 2.02
C GLN A 26 -1.20 -13.01 3.38
N GLN A 27 -0.46 -13.53 4.37
CA GLN A 27 -0.44 -12.94 5.72
C GLN A 27 0.05 -11.49 5.76
N ILE A 28 1.08 -11.15 4.97
CA ILE A 28 1.60 -9.78 4.94
C ILE A 28 0.72 -8.87 4.08
N LEU A 29 0.14 -9.40 2.99
CA LEU A 29 -0.84 -8.68 2.18
C LEU A 29 -2.05 -8.29 3.02
N ASP A 30 -2.58 -9.21 3.84
CA ASP A 30 -3.68 -8.96 4.76
C ASP A 30 -3.31 -7.95 5.85
N ALA A 31 -2.13 -8.10 6.47
CA ALA A 31 -1.68 -7.18 7.52
C ALA A 31 -1.48 -5.74 6.99
N VAL A 32 -0.90 -5.59 5.80
CA VAL A 32 -0.67 -4.27 5.19
C VAL A 32 -1.99 -3.65 4.72
N THR A 33 -2.86 -4.40 4.04
CA THR A 33 -4.15 -3.87 3.58
C THR A 33 -5.08 -3.54 4.74
N GLY A 34 -5.11 -4.36 5.79
CA GLY A 34 -5.80 -4.06 7.04
C GLY A 34 -5.29 -2.77 7.69
N SER A 35 -3.97 -2.57 7.75
CA SER A 35 -3.37 -1.34 8.28
C SER A 35 -3.71 -0.10 7.46
N VAL A 36 -3.85 -0.21 6.13
CA VAL A 36 -4.34 0.88 5.28
C VAL A 36 -5.79 1.21 5.59
N LEU A 37 -6.63 0.20 5.82
CA LEU A 37 -8.04 0.40 6.21
C LEU A 37 -8.16 1.07 7.58
N GLU A 38 -7.35 0.68 8.55
CA GLU A 38 -7.28 1.36 9.85
C GLU A 38 -6.92 2.83 9.70
N GLU A 39 -5.88 3.14 8.90
CA GLU A 39 -5.48 4.54 8.66
C GLU A 39 -6.58 5.34 7.95
N ARG A 40 -7.32 4.70 7.02
CA ARG A 40 -8.48 5.30 6.35
C ARG A 40 -9.58 5.68 7.35
N LEU A 41 -9.79 4.87 8.38
CA LEU A 41 -10.79 5.13 9.43
C LEU A 41 -10.37 6.29 10.34
N THR A 42 -9.07 6.46 10.58
CA THR A 42 -8.54 7.54 11.43
C THR A 42 -8.22 8.83 10.66
N SER A 43 -8.11 8.77 9.33
CA SER A 43 -7.76 9.91 8.48
C SER A 43 -8.76 10.09 7.34
N ALA A 44 -9.68 11.04 7.52
CA ALA A 44 -10.66 11.41 6.49
C ALA A 44 -10.01 11.96 5.21
N TRP A 45 -8.78 12.45 5.31
CA TRP A 45 -8.03 13.06 4.21
C TRP A 45 -7.17 12.08 3.42
N LEU A 46 -7.07 10.82 3.85
CA LEU A 46 -6.30 9.80 3.13
C LEU A 46 -6.95 9.52 1.77
N VAL A 47 -6.16 9.70 0.70
CA VAL A 47 -6.54 9.41 -0.68
C VAL A 47 -5.67 8.33 -1.30
N ASP A 48 -6.11 7.77 -2.42
CA ASP A 48 -5.43 6.68 -3.13
C ASP A 48 -3.96 7.02 -3.44
N ASN A 49 -3.69 8.25 -3.88
CA ASN A 49 -2.33 8.69 -4.22
C ASN A 49 -1.40 8.67 -3.01
N ASP A 50 -1.89 8.99 -1.80
CA ASP A 50 -1.07 8.94 -0.59
C ASP A 50 -0.62 7.51 -0.30
N VAL A 51 -1.51 6.53 -0.46
CA VAL A 51 -1.18 5.12 -0.25
C VAL A 51 -0.15 4.62 -1.26
N ILE A 52 -0.33 4.98 -2.54
CA ILE A 52 0.62 4.62 -3.61
C ILE A 52 2.01 5.21 -3.33
N GLU A 53 2.09 6.49 -2.97
CA GLU A 53 3.37 7.14 -2.68
C GLU A 53 4.03 6.56 -1.43
N VAL A 54 3.26 6.17 -0.41
CA VAL A 54 3.82 5.49 0.77
C VAL A 54 4.39 4.12 0.42
N PHE A 55 3.70 3.32 -0.42
CA PHE A 55 4.26 2.04 -0.89
C PHE A 55 5.57 2.24 -1.65
N LYS A 56 5.66 3.27 -2.51
CA LYS A 56 6.90 3.61 -3.22
C LYS A 56 8.02 4.06 -2.27
N SER A 57 7.71 4.89 -1.28
CA SER A 57 8.65 5.33 -0.24
C SER A 57 9.20 4.15 0.56
N LEU A 58 8.34 3.22 0.99
CA LEU A 58 8.78 2.00 1.69
C LEU A 58 9.64 1.13 0.78
N ASN A 59 9.28 0.99 -0.50
CA ASN A 59 10.05 0.22 -1.46
C ASN A 59 11.46 0.81 -1.65
N ALA A 60 11.57 2.15 -1.74
CA ALA A 60 12.85 2.84 -1.80
C ALA A 60 13.69 2.62 -0.52
N THR A 61 13.07 2.71 0.66
CA THR A 61 13.70 2.37 1.95
C THR A 61 14.19 0.92 2.00
N MET A 62 13.44 -0.04 1.46
CA MET A 62 13.87 -1.43 1.44
C MET A 62 15.01 -1.66 0.43
N LYS A 63 15.02 -0.93 -0.69
CA LYS A 63 16.12 -0.97 -1.66
C LYS A 63 17.43 -0.43 -1.08
N THR A 64 17.40 0.68 -0.35
CA THR A 64 18.59 1.19 0.36
C THR A 64 19.06 0.20 1.43
N LEU A 65 18.13 -0.38 2.20
CA LEU A 65 18.46 -1.42 3.17
C LEU A 65 19.11 -2.64 2.50
N SER A 66 18.61 -3.06 1.33
CA SER A 66 19.15 -4.21 0.59
C SER A 66 20.58 -3.96 0.07
N SER A 67 20.97 -2.71 -0.14
CA SER A 67 22.34 -2.33 -0.49
C SER A 67 23.23 -2.08 0.73
N GLY A 68 22.74 -2.35 1.94
CA GLY A 68 23.47 -2.17 3.20
C GLY A 68 23.43 -0.73 3.75
N ILE A 69 22.61 0.14 3.18
CA ILE A 69 22.47 1.54 3.59
C ILE A 69 21.19 1.70 4.39
N TYR A 70 21.32 1.98 5.69
CA TYR A 70 20.14 2.30 6.51
C TYR A 70 19.70 3.74 6.27
N TYR A 71 18.85 3.93 5.25
CA TYR A 71 18.27 5.23 4.89
C TYR A 71 16.77 5.09 4.61
N GLU A 72 15.95 5.90 5.28
CA GLU A 72 14.51 5.95 5.07
C GLU A 72 14.12 7.05 4.09
N SER A 73 13.40 6.68 3.02
CA SER A 73 12.82 7.62 2.05
C SER A 73 11.49 8.17 2.56
N LEU A 74 11.55 9.01 3.61
CA LEU A 74 10.38 9.55 4.29
C LEU A 74 9.51 10.41 3.33
N PRO A 75 8.18 10.23 3.34
CA PRO A 75 7.29 11.07 2.55
C PRO A 75 7.05 12.44 3.22
N GLU A 76 6.72 13.45 2.39
CA GLU A 76 6.70 14.86 2.80
C GLU A 76 5.45 15.28 3.61
N THR A 77 4.31 14.62 3.43
CA THR A 77 3.05 15.06 4.05
C THR A 77 2.79 14.31 5.37
N PRO A 78 2.14 14.95 6.38
CA PRO A 78 1.85 14.29 7.65
C PRO A 78 1.01 13.02 7.52
N VAL A 79 0.03 13.00 6.61
CA VAL A 79 -0.82 11.83 6.36
C VAL A 79 -0.02 10.66 5.78
N ARG A 80 0.89 10.93 4.84
CA ARG A 80 1.78 9.90 4.28
C ARG A 80 2.79 9.43 5.30
N LEU A 81 3.32 10.33 6.13
CA LEU A 81 4.29 9.97 7.16
C LEU A 81 3.68 9.09 8.25
N SER A 82 2.43 9.36 8.66
CA SER A 82 1.66 8.50 9.56
C SER A 82 1.51 7.09 9.00
N LEU A 83 0.98 6.99 7.77
CA LEU A 83 0.81 5.70 7.10
C LEU A 83 2.16 4.99 6.88
N PHE A 84 3.21 5.71 6.48
CA PHE A 84 4.55 5.15 6.29
C PHE A 84 5.06 4.48 7.57
N ARG A 85 4.95 5.16 8.72
CA ARG A 85 5.41 4.61 10.01
C ARG A 85 4.62 3.37 10.40
N ARG A 86 3.29 3.41 10.26
CA ARG A 86 2.41 2.26 10.52
C ARG A 86 2.82 1.06 9.68
N LEU A 87 2.88 1.24 8.37
CA LEU A 87 3.19 0.15 7.44
C LEU A 87 4.63 -0.34 7.58
N LYS A 88 5.59 0.55 7.86
CA LYS A 88 6.97 0.15 8.17
C LYS A 88 7.01 -0.76 9.40
N SER A 89 6.28 -0.41 10.46
CA SER A 89 6.21 -1.24 11.66
C SER A 89 5.68 -2.65 11.33
N VAL A 90 4.67 -2.76 10.47
CA VAL A 90 4.17 -4.07 10.01
C VAL A 90 5.27 -4.85 9.29
N LEU A 91 5.94 -4.23 8.31
CA LEU A 91 7.03 -4.88 7.58
C LEU A 91 8.16 -5.33 8.51
N ASP A 92 8.57 -4.47 9.45
CA ASP A 92 9.62 -4.79 10.42
C ASP A 92 9.25 -6.01 11.27
N GLU A 93 8.00 -6.13 11.74
CA GLU A 93 7.52 -7.32 12.45
C GLU A 93 7.55 -8.59 11.57
N PHE A 94 7.24 -8.46 10.28
CA PHE A 94 7.35 -9.59 9.35
C PHE A 94 8.80 -9.99 9.06
N MET A 95 9.73 -9.05 9.10
CA MET A 95 11.16 -9.27 8.85
C MET A 95 11.92 -9.78 10.08
N LYS A 96 11.37 -9.64 11.29
CA LYS A 96 11.96 -10.21 12.50
C LYS A 96 11.86 -11.74 12.49
N PRO A 97 12.93 -12.46 12.86
CA PRO A 97 12.86 -13.88 13.16
C PRO A 97 11.95 -14.12 14.37
N ASP A 98 10.96 -15.00 14.20
CA ASP A 98 10.09 -15.46 15.27
C ASP A 98 10.12 -16.99 15.32
N PRO A 99 10.83 -17.61 16.29
CA PRO A 99 10.90 -19.07 16.44
C PRO A 99 9.54 -19.73 16.71
N GLY A 100 8.53 -18.98 17.14
CA GLY A 100 7.17 -19.47 17.39
C GLY A 100 6.23 -19.30 16.20
N ALA A 101 6.63 -18.56 15.15
CA ALA A 101 5.79 -18.34 14.00
C ALA A 101 5.80 -19.55 13.05
N ALA A 102 4.62 -19.87 12.50
CA ALA A 102 4.48 -20.86 11.42
C ALA A 102 5.05 -20.39 10.06
N ARG A 103 5.72 -19.23 10.03
CA ARG A 103 6.30 -18.62 8.83
C ARG A 103 7.76 -18.28 9.06
N ASN A 104 8.54 -18.24 7.98
CA ASN A 104 9.87 -17.67 8.02
C ASN A 104 9.80 -16.13 8.14
N ALA A 105 10.90 -15.54 8.62
CA ALA A 105 11.13 -14.11 8.51
C ALA A 105 11.13 -13.69 7.03
N LEU A 106 10.43 -12.60 6.73
CA LEU A 106 10.41 -12.01 5.41
C LEU A 106 11.78 -11.43 5.07
N LYS A 107 12.33 -11.77 3.91
CA LYS A 107 13.58 -11.17 3.43
C LYS A 107 13.32 -9.77 2.89
N VAL A 108 14.33 -8.90 2.95
CA VAL A 108 14.26 -7.54 2.38
C VAL A 108 13.83 -7.57 0.90
N THR A 109 14.36 -8.51 0.11
CA THR A 109 14.00 -8.65 -1.31
C THR A 109 12.54 -9.06 -1.50
N GLU A 110 11.99 -9.90 -0.62
CA GLU A 110 10.58 -10.29 -0.66
C GLU A 110 9.68 -9.12 -0.24
N ALA A 111 10.11 -8.30 0.73
CA ALA A 111 9.41 -7.07 1.10
C ALA A 111 9.31 -6.09 -0.09
N ILE A 112 10.39 -5.96 -0.87
CA ILE A 112 10.40 -5.14 -2.10
C ILE A 112 9.36 -5.66 -3.11
N GLU A 113 9.32 -6.98 -3.34
CA GLU A 113 8.34 -7.60 -4.25
C GLU A 113 6.89 -7.39 -3.80
N VAL A 114 6.60 -7.57 -2.50
CA VAL A 114 5.28 -7.33 -1.91
C VAL A 114 4.87 -5.87 -2.07
N LEU A 115 5.76 -4.91 -1.82
CA LEU A 115 5.49 -3.48 -1.98
C LEU A 115 5.26 -3.09 -3.44
N ASP A 116 6.02 -3.67 -4.38
CA ASP A 116 5.80 -3.47 -5.82
C ASP A 116 4.40 -4.00 -6.23
N PHE A 117 4.01 -5.19 -5.75
CA PHE A 117 2.70 -5.76 -6.00
C PHE A 117 1.57 -4.88 -5.43
N LEU A 118 1.68 -4.45 -4.18
CA LEU A 118 0.69 -3.58 -3.53
C LEU A 118 0.56 -2.23 -4.25
N ALA A 119 1.68 -1.62 -4.67
CA ALA A 119 1.66 -0.40 -5.45
C ALA A 119 0.96 -0.59 -6.80
N LEU A 120 1.20 -1.72 -7.48
CA LEU A 120 0.55 -2.06 -8.75
C LEU A 120 -0.96 -2.25 -8.58
N VAL A 121 -1.39 -3.03 -7.57
CA VAL A 121 -2.81 -3.25 -7.26
C VAL A 121 -3.51 -1.93 -6.91
N ALA A 122 -2.87 -1.10 -6.09
CA ALA A 122 -3.40 0.22 -5.74
C ALA A 122 -3.58 1.09 -6.98
N GLN A 123 -2.57 1.17 -7.86
CA GLN A 123 -2.66 1.94 -9.11
C GLN A 123 -3.77 1.44 -10.03
N ALA A 124 -3.89 0.11 -10.22
CA ALA A 124 -4.92 -0.49 -11.06
C ALA A 124 -6.36 -0.21 -10.56
N ASN A 125 -6.52 -0.07 -9.24
CA ASN A 125 -7.80 0.20 -8.59
C ASN A 125 -8.02 1.68 -8.23
N SER A 126 -7.10 2.57 -8.60
CA SER A 126 -7.22 4.02 -8.38
C SER A 126 -7.78 4.75 -9.59
N SER A 127 -8.23 5.99 -9.40
CA SER A 127 -8.54 6.92 -10.51
C SER A 127 -7.37 7.88 -10.72
N VAL A 128 -7.25 8.43 -11.93
CA VAL A 128 -6.30 9.52 -12.24
C VAL A 128 -6.64 10.84 -11.52
N ARG A 129 -7.83 10.94 -10.90
CA ARG A 129 -8.25 12.14 -10.16
C ARG A 129 -7.41 12.29 -8.88
N PRO A 130 -6.81 13.47 -8.62
CA PRO A 130 -5.88 13.66 -7.50
C PRO A 130 -6.43 13.30 -6.11
N LYS A 131 -7.75 13.47 -5.88
CA LYS A 131 -8.42 13.20 -4.61
C LYS A 131 -9.27 11.92 -4.64
N SER A 132 -8.95 10.98 -5.54
CA SER A 132 -9.63 9.70 -5.63
C SER A 132 -9.50 8.90 -4.33
N ARG A 133 -10.58 8.23 -3.94
CA ARG A 133 -10.61 7.22 -2.87
C ARG A 133 -11.10 5.87 -3.39
N ARG A 134 -11.07 5.65 -4.71
CA ARG A 134 -11.60 4.46 -5.38
C ARG A 134 -10.90 3.19 -4.93
N TYR A 135 -9.57 3.22 -4.77
CA TYR A 135 -8.84 2.07 -4.25
C TYR A 135 -9.18 1.82 -2.78
N LEU A 136 -9.26 2.88 -1.98
CA LEU A 136 -9.66 2.78 -0.57
C LEU A 136 -11.07 2.23 -0.39
N ASP A 137 -12.02 2.64 -1.25
CA ASP A 137 -13.40 2.15 -1.23
C ASP A 137 -13.48 0.70 -1.71
N TRP A 138 -12.71 0.35 -2.75
CA TRP A 138 -12.57 -1.03 -3.22
C TRP A 138 -11.99 -1.96 -2.17
N LEU A 139 -10.95 -1.53 -1.44
CA LEU A 139 -10.41 -2.27 -0.30
C LEU A 139 -11.47 -2.45 0.77
N ALA A 140 -12.19 -1.38 1.11
CA ALA A 140 -13.16 -1.42 2.20
C ALA A 140 -14.30 -2.42 1.89
N ASP A 141 -14.80 -2.44 0.66
CA ASP A 141 -15.80 -3.40 0.18
C ASP A 141 -15.28 -4.85 0.28
N ARG A 142 -14.05 -5.10 -0.18
CA ARG A 142 -13.39 -6.42 -0.11
C ARG A 142 -13.24 -6.96 1.31
N PHE A 143 -13.12 -6.09 2.30
CA PHE A 143 -12.96 -6.44 3.71
C PHE A 143 -14.25 -6.23 4.53
N GLY A 144 -15.38 -5.89 3.90
CA GLY A 144 -16.66 -5.66 4.59
C GLY A 144 -16.68 -4.45 5.53
N VAL A 145 -15.79 -3.47 5.32
CA VAL A 145 -15.70 -2.24 6.12
C VAL A 145 -16.50 -1.14 5.43
N LEU A 146 -17.56 -0.63 6.06
CA LEU A 146 -18.30 0.50 5.48
C LEU A 146 -17.41 1.77 5.41
N PRO A 147 -17.52 2.59 4.34
CA PRO A 147 -16.87 3.90 4.30
C PRO A 147 -17.30 4.78 5.49
N PRO A 148 -16.40 5.59 6.07
CA PRO A 148 -16.82 6.63 6.99
C PRO A 148 -17.79 7.57 6.26
N ALA A 149 -18.90 7.91 6.90
CA ALA A 149 -19.95 8.73 6.29
C ALA A 149 -19.36 10.04 5.76
N VAL A 150 -19.54 10.29 4.46
CA VAL A 150 -19.13 11.55 3.84
C VAL A 150 -20.04 12.64 4.41
N GLN A 151 -19.50 13.49 5.28
CA GLN A 151 -20.16 14.75 5.63
C GLN A 151 -20.09 15.65 4.41
N SER A 152 -21.12 15.58 3.56
CA SER A 152 -21.34 16.56 2.52
C SER A 152 -21.63 17.90 3.18
N SER A 153 -20.61 18.76 3.30
CA SER A 153 -20.81 20.18 3.59
C SER A 153 -21.51 20.82 2.39
N GLY A 154 -22.83 20.67 2.33
CA GLY A 154 -23.69 21.44 1.44
C GLY A 154 -23.74 22.87 1.94
N ILE A 155 -22.83 23.73 1.47
CA ILE A 155 -23.06 25.17 1.52
C ILE A 155 -24.04 25.49 0.40
N ILE A 156 -25.32 25.56 0.74
CA ILE A 156 -26.29 26.35 -0.01
C ILE A 156 -26.15 27.76 0.53
N LEU A 157 -25.43 28.64 -0.19
CA LEU A 157 -25.50 30.07 0.06
C LEU A 157 -26.76 30.61 -0.63
N PRO A 158 -27.55 31.46 0.06
CA PRO A 158 -28.81 32.02 -0.44
C PRO A 158 -28.61 33.02 -1.58
#